data_AF-A0A3M0XXR3-F1
#
_entry.id   AF-A0A3M0XXR3-F1
#
_cell.length_a   1.000
_cell.length_b   1.000
_cell.length_c   1.000
_cell.angle_alpha   90.00
_cell.angle_beta   90.00
_cell.angle_gamma   90.00
#
_symmetry.space_group_name_H-M   'P 1'
#
loop_
_entity.id
_entity.type
_entity.pdbx_description
1 polymer ?
#
loop_
_entity_poly.entity_id
_entity_poly.type
_entity_poly.pdbx_seq_one_letter_code
_entity_poly.pdbx_strand_id
1 'polypeptide(L)'
;MAEVLCMPGRPESPLNVPDEILYQLNTEKGLSYTEIGKLFNLTRGQVAGRIHRYKRQAGKQDTRELFEVIDFGQPLSLSGDWLIVGDVHVPATDYDFAGLVTLVALHEMEEGQRNLLVAGDMLNADSFSRYEQFVTPPTFSQELKAARALISEWLEVFDRVVFLIGNHERRFIKKLEGALETTDFYAMLTGNPKATFSAFGWCVIDTPTGRWRVTHPRNYSVNQLRVASDLAIKFQQHIIAHHEHHFGIGWDKY
;
A
#
# COMPACT_ATOMS: atom_id res chain seq x y z
N MET A 1 81.34 -6.88 1.89
CA MET A 1 80.73 -6.81 0.55
C MET A 1 79.46 -7.65 0.60
N ALA A 2 78.29 -7.03 0.55
CA ALA A 2 77.00 -7.72 0.58
C ALA A 2 76.37 -7.61 -0.80
N GLU A 3 76.21 -8.74 -1.48
CA GLU A 3 75.48 -8.86 -2.74
C GLU A 3 73.98 -8.70 -2.48
N VAL A 4 73.37 -7.74 -3.17
CA VAL A 4 71.91 -7.58 -3.24
C VAL A 4 71.40 -8.50 -4.34
N LEU A 5 70.79 -9.62 -3.95
CA LEU A 5 70.01 -10.46 -4.84
C LEU A 5 68.76 -9.69 -5.30
N CYS A 6 68.77 -9.23 -6.56
CA CYS A 6 67.56 -8.74 -7.22
C CYS A 6 66.60 -9.91 -7.45
N MET A 7 65.48 -9.93 -6.72
CA MET A 7 64.35 -10.78 -7.05
C MET A 7 63.65 -10.24 -8.31
N PRO A 8 63.18 -11.11 -9.23
CA PRO A 8 62.42 -10.67 -10.39
C PRO A 8 61.15 -9.92 -9.96
N GLY A 9 60.87 -8.82 -10.66
CA GLY A 9 59.75 -7.92 -10.37
C GLY A 9 58.43 -8.65 -10.24
N ARG A 10 57.60 -8.23 -9.26
CA ARG A 10 56.21 -8.67 -9.16
C ARG A 10 55.50 -8.39 -10.49
N PRO A 11 54.66 -9.31 -11.00
CA PRO A 11 53.81 -9.03 -12.14
C PRO A 11 52.94 -7.79 -11.84
N GLU A 12 52.76 -6.97 -12.89
CA GLU A 12 51.97 -5.75 -12.85
C GLU A 12 50.63 -5.95 -12.14
N SER A 13 50.23 -4.95 -11.35
CA SER A 13 48.95 -4.90 -10.64
C SER A 13 47.81 -5.30 -11.58
N PRO A 14 46.90 -6.22 -11.19
CA PRO A 14 45.77 -6.58 -12.03
C PRO A 14 44.97 -5.32 -12.40
N LEU A 15 44.55 -5.25 -13.66
CA LEU A 15 43.68 -4.19 -14.16
C LEU A 15 42.48 -4.04 -13.21
N ASN A 16 42.24 -2.82 -12.73
CA ASN A 16 41.17 -2.52 -11.79
C ASN A 16 39.81 -2.48 -12.52
N VAL A 17 39.32 -3.65 -12.89
CA VAL A 17 38.07 -3.84 -13.64
C VAL A 17 36.92 -3.96 -12.65
N PRO A 18 35.81 -3.21 -12.77
CA PRO A 18 34.64 -3.35 -11.91
C PRO A 18 34.02 -4.76 -11.88
N ASP A 19 33.47 -5.18 -10.74
CA ASP A 19 32.89 -6.54 -10.57
C ASP A 19 31.65 -6.75 -11.47
N GLU A 20 30.91 -5.69 -11.80
CA GLU A 20 29.77 -5.70 -12.72
C GLU A 20 30.16 -6.14 -14.14
N ILE A 21 31.29 -5.65 -14.66
CA ILE A 21 31.79 -6.01 -15.99
C ILE A 21 32.14 -7.50 -16.03
N LEU A 22 32.74 -8.03 -14.96
CA LEU A 22 33.04 -9.46 -14.87
C LEU A 22 31.74 -10.30 -14.84
N TYR A 23 30.70 -9.81 -14.18
CA TYR A 23 29.38 -10.45 -14.15
C TYR A 23 28.72 -10.46 -15.53
N GLN A 24 28.61 -9.32 -16.21
CA GLN A 24 28.00 -9.19 -17.56
C GLN A 24 28.72 -10.07 -18.59
N LEU A 25 30.06 -10.12 -18.56
CA LEU A 25 30.82 -10.97 -19.47
C LEU A 25 30.53 -12.47 -19.25
N ASN A 26 30.27 -12.88 -18.00
CA ASN A 26 29.92 -14.26 -17.69
C ASN A 26 28.47 -14.59 -18.03
N THR A 27 27.52 -13.70 -17.74
CA THR A 27 26.08 -13.97 -17.85
C THR A 27 25.50 -13.62 -19.21
N GLU A 28 25.90 -12.50 -19.79
CA GLU A 28 25.34 -11.97 -21.05
C GLU A 28 26.17 -12.40 -22.26
N LYS A 29 27.50 -12.45 -22.10
CA LYS A 29 28.41 -12.88 -23.17
C LYS A 29 28.85 -14.34 -23.07
N GLY A 30 28.42 -15.07 -22.04
CA GLY A 30 28.65 -16.50 -21.88
C GLY A 30 30.11 -16.92 -21.69
N LEU A 31 31.02 -15.98 -21.37
CA LEU A 31 32.44 -16.28 -21.20
C LEU A 31 32.67 -17.08 -19.91
N SER A 32 33.54 -18.08 -19.99
CA SER A 32 33.97 -18.85 -18.82
C SER A 32 34.87 -18.02 -17.90
N TYR A 33 34.92 -18.36 -16.61
CA TYR A 33 35.80 -17.69 -15.64
C TYR A 33 37.29 -17.71 -16.03
N THR A 34 37.71 -18.72 -16.78
CA THR A 34 39.08 -18.85 -17.28
C THR A 34 39.36 -17.88 -18.42
N GLU A 35 38.40 -17.65 -19.32
CA GLU A 35 38.52 -16.68 -20.42
C GLU A 35 38.51 -15.25 -19.89
N ILE A 36 37.60 -14.95 -18.96
CA ILE A 36 37.56 -13.66 -18.26
C ILE A 36 38.87 -13.42 -17.50
N GLY A 37 39.42 -14.46 -16.87
CA GLY A 37 40.71 -14.38 -16.19
C GLY A 37 41.86 -14.00 -17.12
N LYS A 38 41.90 -14.57 -18.33
CA LYS A 38 42.90 -14.21 -19.35
C LYS A 38 42.76 -12.77 -19.84
N LEU A 39 41.53 -12.29 -20.02
CA LEU A 39 41.26 -10.92 -20.51
C LEU A 39 41.74 -9.83 -19.55
N PHE A 40 41.70 -10.10 -18.24
CA PHE A 40 41.97 -9.08 -17.20
C PHE A 40 43.16 -9.41 -16.30
N ASN A 41 43.97 -10.40 -16.67
CA ASN A 41 45.10 -10.89 -15.88
C ASN A 41 44.69 -11.26 -14.44
N LEU A 42 43.57 -11.98 -14.31
CA LEU A 42 43.03 -12.49 -13.05
C LEU A 42 43.06 -14.02 -13.06
N THR A 43 43.30 -14.62 -11.90
CA THR A 43 43.12 -16.07 -11.74
C THR A 43 41.64 -16.43 -11.81
N ARG A 44 41.33 -17.67 -12.24
CA ARG A 44 39.96 -18.21 -12.23
C ARG A 44 39.28 -18.03 -10.86
N GLY A 45 40.02 -18.23 -9.77
CA GLY A 45 39.52 -18.08 -8.40
C GLY A 45 39.18 -16.62 -8.05
N GLN A 46 39.99 -15.66 -8.50
CA GLN A 46 39.71 -14.23 -8.33
C GLN A 46 38.44 -13.82 -9.09
N VAL A 47 38.27 -14.27 -10.34
CA VAL A 47 37.05 -14.00 -11.13
C VAL A 47 35.83 -14.59 -10.45
N ALA A 48 35.87 -15.87 -10.06
CA ALA A 48 34.75 -16.54 -9.40
C ALA A 48 34.37 -15.85 -8.07
N GLY A 49 35.36 -15.48 -7.25
CA GLY A 49 35.12 -14.79 -5.98
C GLY A 49 34.52 -13.40 -6.15
N ARG A 50 34.94 -12.64 -7.18
CA ARG A 50 34.41 -11.31 -7.51
C ARG A 50 32.96 -11.37 -8.00
N ILE A 51 32.68 -12.25 -8.97
CA ILE A 51 31.31 -12.47 -9.47
C ILE A 51 30.38 -12.94 -8.34
N HIS A 52 30.86 -13.83 -7.45
CA HIS A 52 30.08 -14.28 -6.31
C HIS A 52 29.77 -13.14 -5.33
N ARG A 53 30.73 -12.26 -5.03
CA ARG A 53 30.49 -11.07 -4.19
C ARG A 53 29.51 -10.10 -4.82
N TYR A 54 29.64 -9.83 -6.12
CA TYR A 54 28.72 -8.97 -6.85
C TYR A 54 27.30 -9.53 -6.83
N LYS A 55 27.10 -10.82 -7.11
CA LYS A 55 25.79 -11.50 -6.97
C LYS A 55 25.22 -11.35 -5.56
N ARG A 56 26.06 -11.45 -4.54
CA ARG A 56 25.66 -11.33 -3.13
C ARG A 56 25.35 -9.88 -2.70
N GLN A 57 25.91 -8.88 -3.38
CA GLN A 57 25.63 -7.46 -3.12
C GLN A 57 24.44 -6.96 -3.96
N ALA A 58 24.37 -7.31 -5.24
CA ALA A 58 23.31 -6.91 -6.16
C ALA A 58 21.93 -7.55 -5.83
N GLY A 59 21.91 -8.64 -5.05
CA GLY A 59 20.68 -9.35 -4.66
C GLY A 59 20.31 -9.24 -3.17
N LYS A 60 21.00 -8.42 -2.37
CA LYS A 60 20.62 -8.23 -0.96
C LYS A 60 19.74 -6.99 -0.82
N GLN A 61 18.44 -7.20 -0.63
CA GLN A 61 17.65 -6.28 0.19
C GLN A 61 18.38 -6.09 1.53
N ASP A 62 18.45 -4.86 2.03
CA ASP A 62 18.98 -4.62 3.36
C ASP A 62 18.04 -5.27 4.38
N THR A 63 18.35 -6.49 4.78
CA THR A 63 17.51 -7.27 5.70
C THR A 63 17.44 -6.64 7.08
N ARG A 64 18.23 -5.61 7.40
CA ARG A 64 18.11 -4.86 8.66
C ARG A 64 16.76 -4.14 8.76
N GLU A 65 16.19 -3.71 7.64
CA GLU A 65 14.83 -3.16 7.59
C GLU A 65 13.79 -4.19 8.08
N LEU A 66 14.01 -5.49 7.86
CA LEU A 66 13.16 -6.57 8.38
C LEU A 66 13.23 -6.72 9.92
N PHE A 67 14.20 -6.05 10.57
CA PHE A 67 14.38 -6.03 12.02
C PHE A 67 14.00 -4.68 12.65
N GLU A 68 13.69 -3.66 11.84
CA GLU A 68 13.01 -2.43 12.26
C GLU A 68 11.48 -2.64 12.19
N VAL A 69 11.02 -3.71 12.83
CA VAL A 69 9.75 -4.41 12.52
C VAL A 69 8.48 -3.66 12.90
N ILE A 70 8.57 -2.66 13.77
CA ILE A 70 7.40 -2.00 14.34
C ILE A 70 7.26 -0.61 13.70
N ASP A 71 6.63 -0.58 12.54
CA ASP A 71 6.04 0.63 12.00
C ASP A 71 4.55 0.67 12.38
N PHE A 72 4.17 1.59 13.29
CA PHE A 72 2.76 1.80 13.63
C PHE A 72 1.98 2.50 12.50
N GLY A 73 2.67 2.87 11.43
CA GLY A 73 2.16 3.62 10.30
C GLY A 73 1.88 5.08 10.66
N GLN A 74 1.47 5.83 9.64
CA GLN A 74 0.93 7.17 9.81
C GLN A 74 -0.36 7.30 8.99
N PRO A 75 -1.33 8.11 9.46
CA PRO A 75 -2.48 8.50 8.65
C PRO A 75 -2.02 9.12 7.33
N LEU A 76 -2.77 8.85 6.25
CA LEU A 76 -2.43 9.38 4.94
C LEU A 76 -2.67 10.90 4.90
N SER A 77 -1.73 11.60 4.26
CA SER A 77 -1.88 13.00 3.84
C SER A 77 -1.92 13.02 2.31
N LEU A 78 -3.05 13.46 1.76
CA LEU A 78 -3.37 13.43 0.36
C LEU A 78 -3.52 14.86 -0.19
N SER A 79 -3.44 15.00 -1.51
CA SER A 79 -3.68 16.24 -2.23
C SER A 79 -4.35 15.93 -3.58
N GLY A 80 -4.85 16.97 -4.24
CA GLY A 80 -5.57 16.86 -5.52
C GLY A 80 -7.05 16.56 -5.34
N ASP A 81 -7.69 16.18 -6.44
CA ASP A 81 -9.13 15.93 -6.48
C ASP A 81 -9.44 14.47 -6.16
N TRP A 82 -10.44 14.27 -5.31
CA TRP A 82 -10.85 12.96 -4.82
C TRP A 82 -12.36 12.83 -4.88
N LEU A 83 -12.83 11.75 -5.50
CA LEU A 83 -14.18 11.25 -5.25
C LEU A 83 -14.16 10.47 -3.93
N ILE A 84 -15.13 10.72 -3.06
CA ILE A 84 -15.18 10.12 -1.73
C ILE A 84 -16.47 9.34 -1.58
N VAL A 85 -16.34 8.08 -1.19
CA VAL A 85 -17.44 7.17 -0.84
C VAL A 85 -17.11 6.47 0.47
N GLY A 86 -18.07 5.83 1.11
CA GLY A 86 -17.86 5.04 2.32
C GLY A 86 -19.16 4.35 2.72
N ASP A 87 -19.08 3.46 3.71
CA ASP A 87 -20.24 2.67 4.15
C ASP A 87 -20.88 1.92 2.96
N VAL A 88 -20.03 1.28 2.14
CA VAL A 88 -20.48 0.55 0.95
C VAL A 88 -21.20 -0.72 1.38
N HIS A 89 -20.64 -1.48 2.34
CA HIS A 89 -21.20 -2.74 2.85
C HIS A 89 -21.56 -3.77 1.78
N VAL A 90 -20.61 -4.17 0.93
CA VAL A 90 -20.89 -5.29 0.01
C VAL A 90 -21.12 -6.60 0.79
N PRO A 91 -22.05 -7.47 0.36
CA PRO A 91 -22.91 -7.36 -0.81
C PRO A 91 -24.29 -6.74 -0.52
N ALA A 92 -24.48 -6.10 0.65
CA ALA A 92 -25.76 -5.50 1.03
C ALA A 92 -26.05 -4.18 0.28
N THR A 93 -25.03 -3.57 -0.31
CA THR A 93 -25.15 -2.40 -1.18
C THR A 93 -25.95 -2.69 -2.44
N ASP A 94 -26.62 -1.65 -2.96
CA ASP A 94 -27.18 -1.69 -4.30
C ASP A 94 -26.04 -1.58 -5.32
N TYR A 95 -25.86 -2.63 -6.15
CA TYR A 95 -24.76 -2.72 -7.08
C TYR A 95 -24.80 -1.64 -8.17
N ASP A 96 -25.99 -1.33 -8.70
CA ASP A 96 -26.14 -0.31 -9.74
C ASP A 96 -25.82 1.07 -9.19
N PHE A 97 -26.24 1.36 -7.95
CA PHE A 97 -25.89 2.59 -7.24
C PHE A 97 -24.38 2.70 -6.99
N ALA A 98 -23.73 1.61 -6.56
CA ALA A 98 -22.27 1.57 -6.40
C ALA A 98 -21.52 1.74 -7.74
N GLY A 99 -22.12 1.30 -8.85
CA GLY A 99 -21.62 1.52 -10.20
C GLY A 99 -21.62 3.00 -10.62
N LEU A 100 -22.56 3.80 -10.14
CA LEU A 100 -22.64 5.25 -10.46
C LEU A 100 -21.37 6.02 -10.09
N VAL A 101 -20.60 5.53 -9.11
CA VAL A 101 -19.30 6.08 -8.71
C VAL A 101 -18.37 6.23 -9.92
N THR A 102 -18.34 5.22 -10.80
CA THR A 102 -17.53 5.26 -12.02
C THR A 102 -18.04 6.28 -13.04
N LEU A 103 -19.37 6.39 -13.19
CA LEU A 103 -19.99 7.33 -14.12
C LEU A 103 -19.74 8.77 -13.70
N VAL A 104 -19.84 9.07 -12.40
CA VAL A 104 -19.50 10.39 -11.84
C VAL A 104 -18.04 10.71 -12.12
N ALA A 105 -17.11 9.79 -11.90
CA ALA A 105 -15.70 10.03 -12.17
C ALA A 105 -15.39 10.25 -13.66
N LEU A 106 -16.05 9.51 -14.56
CA LEU A 106 -15.90 9.70 -16.01
C LEU A 106 -16.44 11.06 -16.48
N HIS A 107 -17.45 11.59 -15.80
CA HIS A 107 -18.06 12.88 -16.15
C HIS A 107 -17.35 14.08 -15.50
N GLU A 108 -16.98 13.97 -14.22
CA GLU A 108 -16.50 15.09 -13.39
C GLU A 108 -14.98 15.16 -13.27
N MET A 109 -14.24 14.10 -13.62
CA MET A 109 -12.79 14.03 -13.36
C MET A 109 -11.98 13.77 -14.64
N GLU A 110 -10.85 14.46 -14.75
CA GLU A 110 -9.90 14.29 -15.85
C GLU A 110 -9.22 12.92 -15.82
N GLU A 111 -8.98 12.36 -17.00
CA GLU A 111 -8.22 11.12 -17.15
C GLU A 111 -6.78 11.30 -16.66
N GLY A 112 -6.26 10.31 -15.92
CA GLY A 112 -4.93 10.38 -15.29
C GLY A 112 -4.92 11.08 -13.93
N GLN A 113 -6.06 11.65 -13.49
CA GLN A 113 -6.22 12.30 -12.19
C GLN A 113 -7.43 11.78 -11.40
N ARG A 114 -7.98 10.62 -11.77
CA ARG A 114 -9.16 10.05 -11.12
C ARG A 114 -8.76 9.34 -9.84
N ASN A 115 -8.90 10.01 -8.70
CA ASN A 115 -8.64 9.41 -7.39
C ASN A 115 -9.95 9.09 -6.67
N LEU A 116 -10.07 7.87 -6.14
CA LEU A 116 -11.18 7.43 -5.29
C LEU A 116 -10.69 7.19 -3.86
N LEU A 117 -11.43 7.70 -2.88
CA LEU A 117 -11.25 7.39 -1.47
C LEU A 117 -12.50 6.67 -0.93
N VAL A 118 -12.28 5.45 -0.42
CA VAL A 118 -13.30 4.64 0.27
C VAL A 118 -13.07 4.76 1.77
N ALA A 119 -13.93 5.53 2.44
CA ALA A 119 -13.84 5.95 3.82
C ALA A 119 -14.47 4.93 4.81
N GLY A 120 -13.97 3.69 4.76
CA GLY A 120 -14.38 2.61 5.67
C GLY A 120 -15.59 1.82 5.21
N ASP A 121 -15.77 0.67 5.85
CA ASP A 121 -16.91 -0.23 5.72
C ASP A 121 -17.20 -0.60 4.25
N MET A 122 -16.15 -1.09 3.58
CA MET A 122 -16.28 -1.70 2.26
C MET A 122 -17.03 -3.03 2.38
N LEU A 123 -16.67 -3.84 3.37
CA LEU A 123 -17.27 -5.14 3.65
C LEU A 123 -18.30 -5.03 4.77
N ASN A 124 -19.32 -5.90 4.73
CA ASN A 124 -20.27 -5.95 5.82
C ASN A 124 -19.72 -6.69 7.06
N ALA A 125 -18.85 -7.69 6.91
CA ALA A 125 -18.14 -8.40 7.99
C ALA A 125 -19.00 -8.78 9.21
N ASP A 126 -20.29 -8.97 9.01
CA ASP A 126 -21.26 -9.16 10.08
C ASP A 126 -21.13 -10.55 10.70
N SER A 127 -20.59 -11.52 9.95
CA SER A 127 -20.18 -12.83 10.49
C SER A 127 -19.15 -12.75 11.62
N PHE A 128 -18.48 -11.60 11.79
CA PHE A 128 -17.52 -11.35 12.87
C PHE A 128 -18.07 -10.39 13.94
N SER A 129 -19.33 -9.98 13.81
CA SER A 129 -20.01 -9.11 14.77
C SER A 129 -20.17 -9.79 16.12
N ARG A 130 -20.23 -8.97 17.18
CA ARG A 130 -20.62 -9.42 18.53
C ARG A 130 -22.11 -9.26 18.78
N TYR A 131 -22.82 -8.56 17.90
CA TYR A 131 -24.25 -8.35 18.00
C TYR A 131 -25.01 -9.60 17.54
N GLU A 132 -26.15 -9.85 18.18
CA GLU A 132 -27.02 -10.96 17.82
C GLU A 132 -27.54 -10.80 16.39
N GLN A 133 -27.58 -11.92 15.67
CA GLN A 133 -28.06 -11.96 14.30
C GLN A 133 -29.39 -12.73 14.25
N PHE A 134 -30.42 -12.05 13.77
CA PHE A 134 -31.74 -12.65 13.57
C PHE A 134 -31.83 -13.44 12.26
N VAL A 135 -30.98 -13.12 11.29
CA VAL A 135 -30.91 -13.76 9.98
C VAL A 135 -29.49 -14.21 9.71
N THR A 136 -29.34 -15.30 8.95
CA THR A 136 -28.02 -15.75 8.52
C THR A 136 -27.42 -14.71 7.57
N PRO A 137 -26.28 -14.09 7.90
CA PRO A 137 -25.63 -13.13 7.02
C PRO A 137 -25.04 -13.86 5.80
N PRO A 138 -24.72 -13.13 4.72
CA PRO A 138 -23.84 -13.65 3.68
C PRO A 138 -22.57 -14.25 4.30
N THR A 139 -22.09 -15.35 3.71
CA THR A 139 -20.79 -15.88 4.12
C THR A 139 -19.70 -14.89 3.79
N PHE A 140 -18.64 -14.84 4.60
CA PHE A 140 -17.52 -13.94 4.34
C PHE A 140 -16.89 -14.17 2.94
N SER A 141 -16.91 -15.40 2.43
CA SER A 141 -16.47 -15.71 1.06
C SER A 141 -17.33 -15.04 -0.01
N GLN A 142 -18.64 -14.94 0.18
CA GLN A 142 -19.53 -14.20 -0.72
C GLN A 142 -19.23 -12.70 -0.67
N GLU A 143 -18.99 -12.14 0.53
CA GLU A 143 -18.61 -10.73 0.67
C GLU A 143 -17.29 -10.42 -0.05
N LEU A 144 -16.26 -11.25 0.14
CA LEU A 144 -14.98 -11.09 -0.55
C LEU A 144 -15.12 -11.16 -2.07
N LYS A 145 -15.98 -12.04 -2.59
CA LYS A 145 -16.25 -12.14 -4.04
C LYS A 145 -16.93 -10.87 -4.57
N ALA A 146 -17.93 -10.36 -3.87
CA ALA A 146 -18.63 -9.14 -4.25
C ALA A 146 -17.68 -7.92 -4.20
N ALA A 147 -16.87 -7.81 -3.14
CA ALA A 147 -15.88 -6.75 -3.01
C ALA A 147 -14.86 -6.78 -4.14
N ARG A 148 -14.31 -7.96 -4.46
CA ARG A 148 -13.36 -8.13 -5.57
C ARG A 148 -13.93 -7.66 -6.90
N ALA A 149 -15.18 -8.02 -7.20
CA ALA A 149 -15.84 -7.61 -8.43
C ALA A 149 -15.95 -6.08 -8.52
N LEU A 150 -16.56 -5.46 -7.51
CA LEU A 150 -16.77 -4.01 -7.49
C LEU A 150 -15.45 -3.22 -7.47
N ILE A 151 -14.46 -3.67 -6.68
CA ILE A 151 -13.13 -3.05 -6.65
C ILE A 151 -12.45 -3.16 -8.02
N SER A 152 -12.59 -4.29 -8.71
CA SER A 152 -12.02 -4.46 -10.05
C SER A 152 -12.58 -3.42 -11.02
N GLU A 153 -13.89 -3.21 -11.01
CA GLU A 153 -14.56 -2.22 -11.86
C GLU A 153 -14.11 -0.79 -11.54
N TRP A 154 -14.01 -0.44 -10.25
CA TRP A 154 -13.47 0.86 -9.86
C TRP A 154 -12.02 1.04 -10.33
N LEU A 155 -11.17 0.02 -10.22
CA LEU A 155 -9.77 0.08 -10.64
C LEU A 155 -9.56 0.22 -12.17
N GLU A 156 -10.59 -0.09 -12.97
CA GLU A 156 -10.58 0.17 -14.42
C GLU A 156 -10.70 1.67 -14.74
N VAL A 157 -11.42 2.43 -13.91
CA VAL A 157 -11.71 3.86 -14.13
C VAL A 157 -10.77 4.77 -13.36
N PHE A 158 -10.47 4.43 -12.10
CA PHE A 158 -9.64 5.25 -11.24
C PHE A 158 -8.15 4.96 -11.45
N ASP A 159 -7.34 6.01 -11.40
CA ASP A 159 -5.88 5.95 -11.45
C ASP A 159 -5.30 5.55 -10.09
N ARG A 160 -6.00 5.94 -9.03
CA ARG A 160 -5.65 5.63 -7.64
C ARG A 160 -6.91 5.39 -6.83
N VAL A 161 -6.89 4.34 -6.00
CA VAL A 161 -7.95 4.04 -5.04
C VAL A 161 -7.35 3.89 -3.65
N VAL A 162 -7.86 4.63 -2.68
CA VAL A 162 -7.44 4.55 -1.28
C VAL A 162 -8.59 4.01 -0.46
N PHE A 163 -8.32 3.03 0.40
CA PHE A 163 -9.28 2.49 1.34
C PHE A 163 -8.82 2.81 2.76
N LEU A 164 -9.71 3.41 3.54
CA LEU A 164 -9.56 3.56 4.98
C LEU A 164 -10.26 2.39 5.67
N ILE A 165 -9.75 1.99 6.83
CA ILE A 165 -10.39 0.91 7.60
C ILE A 165 -11.62 1.42 8.37
N GLY A 166 -12.76 0.75 8.21
CA GLY A 166 -13.98 1.00 8.96
C GLY A 166 -14.10 0.15 10.23
N ASN A 167 -15.21 0.27 10.95
CA ASN A 167 -15.43 -0.57 12.13
C ASN A 167 -15.79 -2.01 11.74
N HIS A 168 -16.36 -2.25 10.56
CA HIS A 168 -16.70 -3.59 10.09
C HIS A 168 -15.44 -4.41 9.77
N GLU A 169 -14.47 -3.87 9.03
CA GLU A 169 -13.19 -4.56 8.79
C GLU A 169 -12.40 -4.80 10.10
N ARG A 170 -12.44 -3.85 11.05
CA ARG A 170 -11.80 -4.03 12.36
C ARG A 170 -12.34 -5.23 13.16
N ARG A 171 -13.59 -5.68 12.92
CA ARG A 171 -14.15 -6.86 13.60
C ARG A 171 -13.40 -8.11 13.23
N PHE A 172 -13.08 -8.27 11.94
CA PHE A 172 -12.29 -9.39 11.43
C PHE A 172 -10.89 -9.42 12.06
N ILE A 173 -10.16 -8.30 12.00
CA ILE A 173 -8.80 -8.21 12.54
C ILE A 173 -8.77 -8.50 14.05
N LYS A 174 -9.76 -7.98 14.80
CA LYS A 174 -9.90 -8.27 16.23
C LYS A 174 -10.21 -9.74 16.52
N LYS A 175 -10.98 -10.41 15.66
CA LYS A 175 -11.32 -11.83 15.82
C LYS A 175 -10.12 -12.74 15.63
N LEU A 176 -9.17 -12.32 14.81
CA LEU A 176 -7.88 -12.97 14.61
C LEU A 176 -6.83 -12.56 15.64
N GLU A 177 -7.21 -11.81 16.67
CA GLU A 177 -6.33 -11.38 17.77
C GLU A 177 -5.06 -10.65 17.27
N GLY A 178 -5.17 -9.93 16.15
CA GLY A 178 -4.06 -9.21 15.55
C GLY A 178 -3.05 -10.08 14.79
N ALA A 179 -3.38 -11.35 14.51
CA ALA A 179 -2.54 -12.24 13.73
C ALA A 179 -2.37 -11.83 12.25
N LEU A 180 -3.20 -10.91 11.76
CA LEU A 180 -3.08 -10.30 10.43
C LEU A 180 -3.04 -8.79 10.57
N GLU A 181 -2.16 -8.15 9.79
CA GLU A 181 -2.19 -6.72 9.63
C GLU A 181 -3.35 -6.28 8.72
N THR A 182 -3.68 -4.99 8.79
CA THR A 182 -4.74 -4.43 7.93
C THR A 182 -4.37 -4.56 6.45
N THR A 183 -3.10 -4.36 6.11
CA THR A 183 -2.55 -4.53 4.76
C THR A 183 -2.72 -5.96 4.24
N ASP A 184 -2.41 -6.97 5.06
CA ASP A 184 -2.60 -8.39 4.70
C ASP A 184 -4.05 -8.71 4.40
N PHE A 185 -4.96 -8.21 5.25
CA PHE A 185 -6.39 -8.37 5.06
C PHE A 185 -6.84 -7.80 3.72
N TYR A 186 -6.38 -6.60 3.37
CA TYR A 186 -6.76 -5.97 2.12
C TYR A 186 -6.09 -6.57 0.88
N ALA A 187 -4.92 -7.19 1.02
CA ALA A 187 -4.33 -8.00 -0.04
C ALA A 187 -5.24 -9.18 -0.43
N MET A 188 -6.15 -9.61 0.46
CA MET A 188 -7.19 -10.57 0.12
C MET A 188 -8.26 -9.98 -0.83
N LEU A 189 -8.43 -8.65 -0.89
CA LEU A 189 -9.37 -7.98 -1.79
C LEU A 189 -8.75 -7.72 -3.17
N THR A 190 -7.52 -7.22 -3.22
CA THR A 190 -6.83 -6.96 -4.49
C THR A 190 -5.33 -6.82 -4.27
N GLY A 191 -4.55 -7.26 -5.26
CA GLY A 191 -3.10 -7.01 -5.35
C GLY A 191 -2.75 -5.90 -6.35
N ASN A 192 -3.73 -5.13 -6.82
CA ASN A 192 -3.51 -4.09 -7.82
C ASN A 192 -2.73 -2.92 -7.22
N PRO A 193 -1.61 -2.48 -7.83
CA PRO A 193 -0.78 -1.40 -7.29
C PRO A 193 -1.47 -0.02 -7.25
N LYS A 194 -2.58 0.17 -7.96
CA LYS A 194 -3.41 1.39 -7.86
C LYS A 194 -4.17 1.47 -6.53
N ALA A 195 -4.34 0.36 -5.82
CA ALA A 195 -5.05 0.30 -4.55
C ALA A 195 -4.08 0.49 -3.37
N THR A 196 -4.37 1.44 -2.50
CA THR A 196 -3.66 1.67 -1.24
C THR A 196 -4.61 1.47 -0.07
N PHE A 197 -4.13 0.85 0.99
CA PHE A 197 -4.94 0.51 2.15
C PHE A 197 -4.35 1.11 3.42
N SER A 198 -5.18 1.80 4.21
CA SER A 198 -4.77 2.43 5.46
C SER A 198 -5.36 1.71 6.66
N ALA A 199 -4.50 1.37 7.63
CA ALA A 199 -4.92 0.93 8.96
C ALA A 199 -5.58 2.04 9.80
N PHE A 200 -5.55 3.28 9.30
CA PHE A 200 -6.21 4.42 9.92
C PHE A 200 -7.60 4.60 9.31
N GLY A 201 -8.61 4.75 10.16
CA GLY A 201 -9.97 5.09 9.73
C GLY A 201 -10.12 6.56 9.37
N TRP A 202 -9.02 7.24 9.01
CA TRP A 202 -9.03 8.64 8.64
C TRP A 202 -7.80 9.01 7.83
N CYS A 203 -7.94 10.05 7.01
CA CYS A 203 -6.87 10.73 6.33
C CYS A 203 -7.15 12.23 6.28
N VAL A 204 -6.19 12.97 5.75
CA VAL A 204 -6.33 14.39 5.46
C VAL A 204 -6.11 14.63 3.98
N ILE A 205 -6.89 15.53 3.40
CA ILE A 205 -6.77 16.02 2.02
C ILE A 205 -6.53 17.53 2.08
N ASP A 206 -5.38 17.97 1.59
CA ASP A 206 -5.07 19.39 1.45
C ASP A 206 -5.68 19.91 0.13
N THR A 207 -6.55 20.92 0.24
CA THR A 207 -7.25 21.54 -0.90
C THR A 207 -7.05 23.06 -0.88
N PRO A 208 -7.30 23.78 -1.99
CA PRO A 208 -7.25 25.24 -2.00
C PRO A 208 -8.20 25.93 -1.01
N THR A 209 -9.28 25.27 -0.60
CA THR A 209 -10.28 25.80 0.36
C THR A 209 -9.95 25.44 1.81
N GLY A 210 -8.82 24.76 2.04
CA GLY A 210 -8.36 24.35 3.35
C GLY A 210 -8.21 22.85 3.48
N ARG A 211 -8.01 22.42 4.73
CA ARG A 211 -7.70 21.05 5.07
C ARG A 211 -8.97 20.26 5.39
N TRP A 212 -9.22 19.22 4.60
CA TRP A 212 -10.34 18.32 4.78
C TRP A 212 -9.89 17.04 5.48
N ARG A 213 -10.59 16.63 6.52
CA ARG A 213 -10.42 15.33 7.17
C ARG A 213 -11.55 14.42 6.74
N VAL A 214 -11.20 13.33 6.08
CA VAL A 214 -12.13 12.26 5.77
C VAL A 214 -11.97 11.19 6.84
N THR A 215 -13.06 10.76 7.47
CA THR A 215 -12.98 9.89 8.64
C THR A 215 -14.16 8.93 8.73
N HIS A 216 -13.84 7.71 9.13
CA HIS A 216 -14.76 6.72 9.65
C HIS A 216 -14.60 6.70 11.19
N PRO A 217 -15.36 7.53 11.91
CA PRO A 217 -15.14 7.76 13.33
C PRO A 217 -15.43 6.51 14.15
N ARG A 218 -14.72 6.35 15.28
CA ARG A 218 -15.03 5.30 16.25
C ARG A 218 -16.35 5.57 17.01
N ASN A 219 -16.69 6.84 17.17
CA ASN A 219 -17.88 7.26 17.90
C ASN A 219 -19.03 7.38 16.92
N TYR A 220 -20.22 7.03 17.39
CA TYR A 220 -21.47 7.08 16.64
C TYR A 220 -22.46 8.00 17.37
N SER A 221 -23.24 8.77 16.62
CA SER A 221 -24.42 9.46 17.13
C SER A 221 -25.64 9.23 16.26
N VAL A 222 -26.79 9.02 16.91
CA VAL A 222 -28.09 9.08 16.23
C VAL A 222 -28.44 10.51 15.76
N ASN A 223 -27.82 11.52 16.37
CA ASN A 223 -28.04 12.92 16.01
C ASN A 223 -27.07 13.28 14.88
N GLN A 224 -27.63 13.52 13.69
CA GLN A 224 -26.88 13.87 12.49
C GLN A 224 -25.88 15.01 12.74
N LEU A 225 -24.71 14.93 12.11
CA LEU A 225 -23.62 15.90 12.16
C LEU A 225 -22.99 16.13 13.53
N ARG A 226 -23.46 15.47 14.60
CA ARG A 226 -22.91 15.68 15.95
C ARG A 226 -21.43 15.33 16.02
N VAL A 227 -21.07 14.12 15.55
CA VAL A 227 -19.67 13.67 15.58
C VAL A 227 -18.82 14.50 14.63
N ALA A 228 -19.30 14.78 13.41
CA ALA A 228 -18.60 15.61 12.44
C ALA A 228 -18.30 17.02 12.98
N SER A 229 -19.29 17.68 13.58
CA SER A 229 -19.14 19.01 14.19
C SER A 229 -18.13 19.00 15.35
N ASP A 230 -18.21 18.02 16.24
CA ASP A 230 -17.28 17.92 17.38
C ASP A 230 -15.83 17.67 16.89
N LEU A 231 -15.65 16.91 15.80
CA LEU A 231 -14.35 16.72 15.15
C LEU A 231 -13.84 17.98 14.44
N ALA A 232 -14.72 18.73 13.79
CA ALA A 232 -14.38 19.99 13.13
C ALA A 232 -13.81 20.99 14.15
N ILE A 233 -14.48 21.14 15.29
CA ILE A 233 -14.02 22.00 16.39
C ILE A 233 -12.69 21.49 16.96
N LYS A 234 -12.57 20.18 17.20
CA LYS A 234 -11.36 19.60 17.79
C LYS A 234 -10.14 19.77 16.91
N PHE A 235 -10.27 19.57 15.60
CA PHE A 235 -9.15 19.53 14.67
C PHE A 235 -8.98 20.81 13.85
N GLN A 236 -9.94 21.74 13.91
CA GLN A 236 -9.96 22.98 13.12
C GLN A 236 -9.83 22.67 11.61
N GLN A 237 -10.67 21.75 11.13
CA GLN A 237 -10.65 21.18 9.78
C GLN A 237 -12.08 21.01 9.26
N HIS A 238 -12.24 21.05 7.93
CA HIS A 238 -13.46 20.59 7.28
C HIS A 238 -13.58 19.08 7.44
N ILE A 239 -14.78 18.55 7.71
CA ILE A 239 -14.96 17.12 8.01
C ILE A 239 -15.91 16.47 7.01
N ILE A 240 -15.47 15.35 6.42
CA ILE A 240 -16.34 14.38 5.77
C ILE A 240 -16.34 13.14 6.66
N ALA A 241 -17.50 12.81 7.24
CA ALA A 241 -17.66 11.72 8.17
C ALA A 241 -18.59 10.64 7.60
N HIS A 242 -18.13 9.39 7.70
CA HIS A 242 -18.88 8.17 7.41
C HIS A 242 -19.31 7.50 8.73
N HIS A 243 -19.72 6.23 8.73
CA HIS A 243 -20.13 5.40 9.89
C HIS A 243 -21.56 5.63 10.41
N GLU A 244 -22.11 6.83 10.32
CA GLU A 244 -23.42 7.13 10.92
C GLU A 244 -24.61 6.74 10.03
N HIS A 245 -24.40 6.40 8.75
CA HIS A 245 -25.45 6.13 7.75
C HIS A 245 -26.50 7.26 7.63
N HIS A 246 -26.09 8.48 7.97
CA HIS A 246 -26.89 9.67 7.82
C HIS A 246 -26.29 10.56 6.74
N PHE A 247 -27.15 11.19 5.95
CA PHE A 247 -26.74 12.27 5.07
C PHE A 247 -27.07 13.62 5.72
N GLY A 248 -26.09 14.52 5.77
CA GLY A 248 -26.25 15.87 6.29
C GLY A 248 -25.08 16.76 5.91
N ILE A 249 -25.34 18.06 5.78
CA ILE A 249 -24.33 19.10 5.56
C ILE A 249 -24.60 20.21 6.57
N GLY A 250 -23.56 20.73 7.19
CA GLY A 250 -23.68 21.82 8.14
C GLY A 250 -22.32 22.42 8.48
N TRP A 251 -22.38 23.43 9.33
CA TRP A 251 -21.24 24.13 9.87
C TRP A 251 -20.97 23.63 11.27
N ASP A 252 -19.75 23.80 11.74
CA ASP A 252 -19.48 23.56 13.14
C ASP A 252 -20.24 24.58 14.02
N LYS A 253 -20.32 24.30 15.33
CA LYS A 253 -21.26 24.99 16.22
C LYS A 253 -20.83 26.42 16.57
N TYR A 254 -19.61 26.87 16.22
CA TYR A 254 -19.02 28.12 16.73
C TYR A 254 -18.45 29.03 15.66
#